data_AF-A0A942IUT0-F1
#
_entry.id   AF-A0A942IUT0-F1
#
_cell.length_a   1.000
_cell.length_b   1.000
_cell.length_c   1.000
_cell.angle_alpha   90.00
_cell.angle_beta   90.00
_cell.angle_gamma   90.00
#
_symmetry.space_group_name_H-M   'P 1'
#
loop_
_entity.id
_entity.type
_entity.pdbx_description
1 polymer ?
#
loop_
_entity_poly.entity_id
_entity_poly.type
_entity_poly.pdbx_seq_one_letter_code
_entity_poly.pdbx_strand_id
1 'polypeptide(L)'
;MHNGQEEIFSKRIRAGKRTYFFDVKATRNSDYYVIITESKRSKFDDGNFIKTKIHLYKEDFNKFSDALNETISHVKSNLLPEYDFDEYARRDESSDGSN
;
A
#
# COMPACT_ATOMS: atom_id res chain seq x y z
N MET A 1 -22.77 -14.02 -6.70
CA MET A 1 -22.44 -13.47 -8.03
C MET A 1 -21.23 -12.56 -7.87
N HIS A 2 -20.03 -13.05 -8.21
CA HIS A 2 -18.79 -12.28 -8.15
C HIS A 2 -18.76 -11.33 -9.36
N ASN A 3 -19.27 -10.11 -9.21
CA ASN A 3 -18.92 -9.02 -10.13
C ASN A 3 -17.56 -8.44 -9.73
N GLY A 4 -16.56 -9.32 -9.66
CA GLY A 4 -15.17 -8.91 -9.57
C GLY A 4 -14.80 -8.30 -10.91
N GLN A 5 -14.68 -6.98 -10.97
CA GLN A 5 -13.74 -6.42 -11.94
C GLN A 5 -12.42 -7.15 -11.69
N GLU A 6 -11.99 -7.97 -12.64
CA GLU A 6 -10.84 -8.86 -12.50
C GLU A 6 -9.67 -8.05 -11.91
N GLU A 7 -9.22 -8.50 -10.74
CA GLU A 7 -8.02 -7.98 -10.13
C GLU A 7 -6.86 -8.49 -10.98
N ILE A 8 -6.21 -7.57 -11.70
CA ILE A 8 -5.17 -7.90 -12.68
C ILE A 8 -3.84 -8.15 -11.98
N PHE A 9 -3.60 -7.39 -10.91
CA PHE A 9 -2.41 -7.47 -10.09
C PHE A 9 -2.75 -7.04 -8.67
N SER A 10 -2.14 -7.68 -7.67
CA SER A 10 -2.20 -7.21 -6.29
C SER A 10 -0.86 -7.39 -5.61
N LYS A 11 -0.45 -6.38 -4.84
CA LYS A 11 0.68 -6.44 -3.92
C LYS A 11 0.23 -6.14 -2.51
N ARG A 12 0.57 -7.05 -1.59
CA ARG A 12 0.28 -6.92 -0.15
C ARG A 12 1.56 -6.58 0.61
N ILE A 13 1.48 -5.63 1.53
CA ILE A 13 2.57 -5.25 2.43
C ILE A 13 2.07 -5.30 3.87
N ARG A 14 2.67 -6.14 4.72
CA ARG A 14 2.38 -6.17 6.16
C ARG A 14 3.28 -5.16 6.87
N ALA A 15 2.73 -4.39 7.81
CA ALA A 15 3.49 -3.38 8.55
C ALA A 15 2.95 -3.30 9.99
N GLY A 16 3.35 -4.26 10.82
CA GLY A 16 2.85 -4.39 12.19
C GLY A 16 1.33 -4.53 12.26
N LYS A 17 0.63 -3.53 12.81
CA LYS A 17 -0.84 -3.52 12.94
C LYS A 17 -1.59 -3.07 11.68
N ARG A 18 -0.87 -2.66 10.64
CA ARG A 18 -1.41 -2.24 9.34
C ARG A 18 -1.09 -3.28 8.27
N THR A 19 -1.94 -3.37 7.28
CA THR A 19 -1.66 -4.08 6.03
C THR A 19 -2.06 -3.17 4.87
N TYR A 20 -1.13 -2.94 3.96
CA TYR A 20 -1.39 -2.20 2.73
C TYR A 20 -1.65 -3.16 1.58
N PHE A 21 -2.62 -2.84 0.74
CA PHE A 21 -2.94 -3.55 -0.49
C PHE A 21 -2.86 -2.57 -1.66
N PHE A 22 -2.18 -2.96 -2.72
CA PHE A 22 -2.05 -2.21 -3.95
C PHE A 22 -2.63 -3.06 -5.07
N ASP A 23 -3.88 -2.79 -5.44
CA ASP A 23 -4.63 -3.59 -6.39
C ASP A 23 -4.77 -2.84 -7.73
N VAL A 24 -4.51 -3.50 -8.85
CA VAL A 24 -4.76 -2.99 -10.20
C VAL A 24 -6.04 -3.61 -10.74
N LYS A 25 -6.95 -2.77 -11.22
CA LYS A 25 -8.24 -3.22 -11.78
C LYS A 25 -8.51 -2.57 -13.12
N ALA A 26 -9.24 -3.28 -13.97
CA ALA A 26 -9.77 -2.74 -15.22
C ALA A 26 -11.17 -2.12 -15.01
N THR A 27 -11.40 -1.01 -15.70
CA THR A 27 -12.74 -0.47 -15.93
C THR A 27 -13.43 -1.23 -17.06
N ARG A 28 -14.73 -0.98 -17.26
CA ARG A 28 -15.48 -1.57 -18.39
C ARG A 28 -14.94 -1.16 -19.76
N ASN A 29 -14.19 -0.06 -19.84
CA ASN A 29 -13.62 0.45 -21.09
C ASN A 29 -12.18 -0.04 -21.32
N SER A 30 -11.74 -1.08 -20.61
CA SER A 30 -10.36 -1.61 -20.66
C SER A 30 -9.28 -0.62 -20.21
N ASP A 31 -9.65 0.38 -19.43
CA ASP A 31 -8.69 1.27 -18.75
C ASP A 31 -8.29 0.72 -17.38
N TYR A 32 -7.11 1.09 -16.89
CA TYR A 32 -6.58 0.61 -15.61
C TYR A 32 -6.57 1.70 -14.54
N TYR A 33 -6.83 1.29 -13.30
CA TYR A 33 -6.72 2.14 -12.11
C TYR A 33 -6.16 1.34 -10.93
N VAL A 34 -5.60 2.05 -9.96
CA VAL A 34 -5.02 1.46 -8.75
C VAL A 34 -5.93 1.74 -7.55
N ILE A 35 -6.13 0.74 -6.71
CA ILE A 35 -6.72 0.91 -5.38
C ILE A 35 -5.63 0.66 -4.35
N ILE A 36 -5.31 1.69 -3.56
CA ILE A 36 -4.44 1.56 -2.39
C ILE A 36 -5.34 1.45 -1.16
N THR A 37 -5.30 0.31 -0.47
CA THR A 37 -6.07 0.09 0.75
C THR A 37 -5.13 -0.02 1.95
N GLU A 38 -5.31 0.82 2.95
CA GLU A 38 -4.78 0.56 4.29
C GLU A 38 -5.84 -0.17 5.11
N SER A 39 -5.50 -1.34 5.66
CA SER A 39 -6.29 -2.07 6.65
C SER A 39 -5.59 -2.03 8.00
N LYS A 40 -6.20 -1.38 8.99
CA LYS A 40 -5.66 -1.23 10.34
C LYS A 40 -6.51 -2.00 11.34
N ARG A 41 -5.87 -2.82 12.18
CA ARG A 41 -6.57 -3.51 13.27
C ARG A 41 -7.08 -2.48 14.29
N SER A 42 -8.39 -2.48 14.58
CA SER A 42 -8.99 -1.60 15.59
C SER A 42 -8.39 -1.90 16.97
N LYS A 43 -8.19 -0.86 17.79
CA LYS A 43 -7.70 -1.00 19.16
C LYS A 43 -8.82 -1.27 20.18
N PHE A 44 -10.07 -0.99 19.81
CA PHE A 44 -11.20 -0.92 20.73
C PHE A 44 -12.27 -1.98 20.46
N ASP A 45 -12.07 -2.85 19.46
CA ASP A 45 -13.10 -3.76 19.01
C ASP A 45 -12.48 -5.08 18.52
N ASP A 46 -12.95 -6.20 19.07
CA ASP A 46 -12.33 -7.53 19.06
C ASP A 46 -12.31 -8.19 17.67
N GLY A 47 -11.44 -7.69 16.79
CA GLY A 47 -11.18 -8.27 15.47
C GLY A 47 -11.63 -7.44 14.28
N ASN A 48 -12.22 -6.26 14.52
CA ASN A 48 -12.64 -5.38 13.43
C ASN A 48 -11.45 -4.64 12.80
N PHE A 49 -11.41 -4.61 11.47
CA PHE A 49 -10.41 -3.91 10.68
C PHE A 49 -11.01 -2.64 10.07
N ILE A 50 -10.35 -1.51 10.29
CA ILE A 50 -10.70 -0.24 9.65
C ILE A 50 -9.96 -0.18 8.33
N LYS A 51 -10.69 -0.05 7.22
CA LYS A 51 -10.12 0.05 5.88
C LYS A 51 -10.28 1.47 5.33
N THR A 52 -9.18 2.07 4.91
CA THR A 52 -9.16 3.32 4.14
C THR A 52 -8.72 3.01 2.73
N LYS A 53 -9.42 3.54 1.72
CA LYS A 53 -9.14 3.29 0.31
C LYS A 53 -8.86 4.59 -0.43
N ILE A 54 -7.87 4.55 -1.31
CA ILE A 54 -7.56 5.58 -2.30
C ILE A 54 -7.73 4.95 -3.66
N HIS A 55 -8.52 5.58 -4.53
CA HIS A 55 -8.63 5.21 -5.95
C HIS A 55 -7.76 6.19 -6.73
N LEU A 56 -6.81 5.66 -7.49
CA LEU A 56 -5.90 6.45 -8.29
C LEU A 56 -6.09 6.05 -9.76
N TYR A 57 -6.37 7.03 -10.61
CA TYR A 57 -6.61 6.84 -12.03
C TYR A 57 -5.36 7.18 -12.85
N LYS A 58 -5.25 6.61 -14.06
CA LYS A 58 -4.05 6.66 -14.90
C LYS A 58 -3.54 8.08 -15.18
N GLU A 59 -4.45 9.05 -15.30
CA GLU A 59 -4.15 10.46 -15.55
C GLU A 59 -3.35 11.13 -14.40
N ASP A 60 -3.43 10.57 -13.20
CA ASP A 60 -2.79 11.11 -12.00
C ASP A 60 -1.54 10.32 -11.55
N PHE A 61 -1.22 9.19 -12.20
CA PHE A 61 -0.15 8.27 -11.76
C PHE A 61 1.19 8.97 -11.56
N ASN A 62 1.63 9.74 -12.55
CA ASN A 62 2.94 10.39 -12.48
C ASN A 62 2.95 11.46 -11.38
N LYS A 63 1.96 12.35 -11.36
CA LYS A 63 1.88 13.43 -10.35
C LYS A 63 1.82 12.88 -8.92
N PHE A 64 1.03 11.82 -8.71
CA PHE A 64 0.91 11.19 -7.41
C PHE A 64 2.20 10.47 -7.00
N SER A 65 2.80 9.70 -7.92
CA SER A 65 4.05 8.98 -7.68
C SER A 65 5.19 9.94 -7.36
N ASP A 66 5.33 11.01 -8.13
CA ASP A 66 6.37 12.02 -7.97
C ASP A 66 6.22 12.72 -6.60
N ALA A 67 5.02 13.19 -6.26
CA ALA A 67 4.76 13.84 -4.98
C ALA A 67 5.00 12.91 -3.79
N LEU A 68 4.62 11.62 -3.90
CA LEU A 68 4.87 10.62 -2.87
C LEU A 68 6.37 10.38 -2.69
N ASN A 69 7.12 10.19 -3.79
CA ASN A 69 8.55 9.93 -3.76
C ASN A 69 9.35 11.13 -3.26
N GLU A 70 8.99 12.35 -3.67
CA GLU A 70 9.61 13.58 -3.21
C GLU A 70 9.41 13.75 -1.71
N THR A 71 8.17 13.57 -1.22
CA THR A 71 7.85 13.69 0.20
C THR A 71 8.62 12.68 1.04
N ILE A 72 8.67 11.41 0.61
CA ILE A 72 9.43 10.36 1.30
C ILE A 72 10.93 10.70 1.28
N SER A 73 11.46 11.13 0.14
CA SER A 73 12.88 11.49 -0.01
C SER A 73 13.26 12.66 0.90
N HIS A 74 12.39 13.67 1.03
CA HIS A 74 12.60 14.79 1.94
C HIS A 74 12.66 14.33 3.40
N VAL A 75 11.74 13.46 3.83
CA VAL A 75 11.78 12.88 5.19
C VAL A 75 13.09 12.14 5.44
N LYS A 76 13.49 11.27 4.51
CA LYS A 76 14.72 10.46 4.65
C LYS A 76 15.98 11.32 4.65
N SER A 77 16.07 12.28 3.75
CA SER A 77 17.32 13.01 3.51
C SER A 77 17.48 14.24 4.40
N ASN A 78 16.39 14.92 4.73
CA ASN A 78 16.43 16.21 5.42
C ASN A 78 15.97 16.14 6.87
N LEU A 79 14.97 15.30 7.19
CA LEU A 79 14.39 15.25 8.53
C LEU A 79 14.98 14.13 9.39
N LEU A 80 15.32 12.99 8.78
CA LEU A 80 15.81 11.80 9.47
C LEU A 80 17.02 11.16 8.74
N PRO A 81 18.11 11.90 8.48
CA PRO A 81 19.25 11.40 7.68
C PRO A 81 20.00 10.24 8.33
N GLU A 82 20.05 10.19 9.67
CA GLU A 82 20.78 9.16 10.42
C GLU A 82 19.90 7.94 10.77
N TYR A 83 18.63 7.92 10.33
CA TYR A 83 17.72 6.84 10.66
C TYR A 83 17.86 5.66 9.70
N ASP A 84 18.07 4.45 10.23
CA ASP A 84 18.14 3.22 9.43
C ASP A 84 16.73 2.74 9.04
N PHE A 85 16.22 3.24 7.91
CA PHE A 85 14.94 2.79 7.35
C PHE A 85 14.96 1.35 6.84
N ASP A 86 16.14 0.79 6.55
CA ASP A 86 16.30 -0.56 6.00
C ASP A 86 16.16 -1.63 7.09
N GLU A 87 16.24 -1.25 8.38
CA GLU A 87 15.96 -2.14 9.51
C GLU A 87 14.58 -2.81 9.38
N TYR A 88 13.57 -2.06 8.91
CA TYR A 88 12.21 -2.60 8.75
C TYR A 88 12.07 -3.51 7.54
N ALA A 89 12.79 -3.23 6.44
CA ALA A 89 12.76 -4.09 5.26
C ALA A 89 13.35 -5.47 5.57
N ARG A 90 14.43 -5.52 6.36
CA ARG A 90 15.09 -6.78 6.77
C ARG A 90 14.22 -7.66 7.69
N ARG A 91 13.34 -7.06 8.49
CA ARG A 91 12.45 -7.82 9.40
C ARG A 91 11.37 -8.61 8.64
N ASP A 92 10.85 -8.07 7.56
CA ASP A 92 9.78 -8.72 6.79
C ASP A 92 10.30 -9.96 6.04
N GLU A 93 11.54 -9.94 5.51
CA GLU A 93 12.15 -11.09 4.81
C GLU A 93 12.36 -12.31 5.72
N SER A 94 12.69 -12.08 7.00
CA SER A 94 12.87 -13.17 7.98
C SER A 94 11.56 -13.85 8.40
N SER A 95 10.41 -13.23 8.12
CA SER A 95 9.09 -13.69 8.58
C SER A 95 8.35 -14.58 7.57
N ASP A 96 8.84 -14.66 6.32
CA ASP A 96 8.22 -15.44 5.23
C ASP A 96 8.88 -16.83 5.04
N GLY A 97 9.82 -17.19 5.92
CA GLY A 97 10.56 -18.47 5.90
C GLY A 97 9.99 -19.59 6.78
N SER A 98 8.74 -19.49 7.24
CA SER A 98 8.12 -20.49 8.14
C SER A 98 6.77 -20.98 7.63
N ASN A 99 6.83 -22.01 6.78
CA ASN A 99 5.84 -23.05 6.50
C ASN A 99 4.37 -22.65 6.22
#